data_AF-A0A0K0LCF5-F1
#
_entry.id   AF-A0A0K0LCF5-F1
#
_cell.length_a   1.000
_cell.length_b   1.000
_cell.length_c   1.000
_cell.angle_alpha   90.00
_cell.angle_beta   90.00
_cell.angle_gamma   90.00
#
_symmetry.space_group_name_H-M   'P 1'
#
loop_
_entity.id
_entity.type
_entity.pdbx_description
1 polymer ?
#
loop_
_entity_poly.entity_id
_entity_poly.type
_entity_poly.pdbx_seq_one_letter_code
_entity_poly.pdbx_strand_id
1 'polypeptide(L)'
;MRTFDLEYLKDEYFVKNNSDVNGENMVSLATRLGFQKTCICNIGAMVNQAEEPANTNKYKWSHSEFGNLIAKEESGNNYNICNQTKGGLKVISNIKVIETSIKVLQKKQGDRDVFAIGRYQLIPDTFNAAISSLNLDVNDNLDKDMQDKIFDEYLIKVKRPKIIAYLEGNGTVEDAMYATAQEWASVGVEKGKRISDKKIKDKNGKVVSVIKRYAKGGESYYAGDGFNKSHISPEQIKQALINAKNANK
;
A
#
# COMPACT_ATOMS: atom_id res chain seq x y z
N MET A 1 12.30 -43.82 32.89
CA MET A 1 11.25 -42.78 32.95
C MET A 1 11.94 -41.51 33.42
N ARG A 2 12.00 -40.43 32.62
CA ARG A 2 12.54 -39.15 33.12
C ARG A 2 11.46 -38.52 33.99
N THR A 3 11.70 -38.44 35.28
CA THR A 3 10.89 -37.66 36.21
C THR A 3 11.50 -36.27 36.29
N PHE A 4 10.75 -35.25 35.92
CA PHE A 4 11.15 -33.87 36.19
C PHE A 4 11.08 -33.62 37.70
N ASP A 5 12.01 -32.81 38.22
CA ASP A 5 12.02 -32.45 39.63
C ASP A 5 10.74 -31.67 39.97
N LEU A 6 10.12 -32.00 41.11
CA LEU A 6 8.85 -31.42 41.54
C LEU A 6 8.94 -29.90 41.72
N GLU A 7 10.14 -29.37 41.90
CA GLU A 7 10.38 -27.93 41.98
C GLU A 7 9.94 -27.17 40.72
N TYR A 8 10.00 -27.79 39.53
CA TYR A 8 9.62 -27.14 38.27
C TYR A 8 8.14 -27.30 37.90
N LEU A 9 7.36 -27.96 38.76
CA LEU A 9 5.91 -28.15 38.58
C LEU A 9 5.07 -27.24 39.49
N LYS A 10 5.70 -26.26 40.15
CA LYS A 10 4.97 -25.28 40.97
C LYS A 10 4.16 -24.36 40.08
N ASP A 11 2.88 -24.16 40.45
CA ASP A 11 1.92 -23.30 39.74
C ASP A 11 2.44 -21.87 39.50
N GLU A 12 3.32 -21.34 40.37
CA GLU A 12 3.91 -20.01 40.24
C GLU A 12 4.74 -19.81 38.96
N TYR A 13 5.22 -20.91 38.34
CA TYR A 13 5.98 -20.87 37.08
C TYR A 13 5.09 -20.96 35.84
N PHE A 14 3.79 -21.17 35.99
CA PHE A 14 2.86 -21.34 34.88
C PHE A 14 1.79 -20.27 34.89
N VAL A 15 1.63 -19.60 33.75
CA VAL A 15 0.54 -18.64 33.56
C VAL A 15 -0.65 -19.35 32.93
N LYS A 16 -1.85 -19.00 33.40
CA LYS A 16 -3.10 -19.64 32.97
C LYS A 16 -3.70 -18.97 31.74
N ASN A 17 -3.30 -17.74 31.43
CA ASN A 17 -3.76 -17.00 30.27
C ASN A 17 -2.60 -16.58 29.36
N ASN A 18 -2.88 -16.47 28.05
CA ASN A 18 -1.91 -16.06 27.05
C ASN A 18 -1.47 -14.59 27.18
N SER A 19 -2.24 -13.74 27.87
CA SER A 19 -1.88 -12.34 28.13
C SER A 19 -0.75 -12.19 29.15
N ASP A 20 -0.56 -13.22 29.97
CA ASP A 20 0.27 -13.14 31.17
C ASP A 20 1.67 -13.73 30.94
N VAL A 21 1.93 -14.33 29.77
CA VAL A 21 3.28 -14.80 29.41
C VAL A 21 4.22 -13.61 29.26
N ASN A 22 5.36 -13.67 29.96
CA ASN A 22 6.44 -12.73 29.75
C ASN A 22 7.18 -13.08 28.45
N GLY A 23 6.66 -12.61 27.32
CA GLY A 23 7.18 -12.87 25.98
C GLY A 23 6.14 -13.42 25.02
N GLU A 24 6.59 -13.94 23.88
CA GLU A 24 5.72 -14.55 22.88
C GLU A 24 5.30 -15.95 23.34
N ASN A 25 4.00 -16.26 23.31
CA ASN A 25 3.53 -17.60 23.66
C ASN A 25 4.05 -18.65 22.65
N MET A 26 4.13 -19.91 23.10
CA MET A 26 4.74 -20.98 22.31
C MET A 26 4.04 -21.25 20.97
N VAL A 27 2.74 -20.98 20.86
CA VAL A 27 1.97 -21.14 19.61
C VAL A 27 2.35 -20.05 18.61
N SER A 28 2.43 -18.81 19.07
CA SER A 28 2.90 -17.66 18.27
C SER A 28 4.35 -17.84 17.83
N LEU A 29 5.23 -18.28 18.75
CA LEU A 29 6.63 -18.59 18.46
C LEU A 29 6.78 -19.70 17.42
N ALA A 30 6.03 -20.80 17.56
CA ALA A 30 6.02 -21.90 16.61
C ALA A 30 5.53 -21.45 15.22
N THR A 31 4.55 -20.54 15.19
CA THR A 31 4.02 -19.97 13.95
C THR A 31 5.05 -19.11 13.24
N ARG A 32 5.70 -18.20 13.97
CA ARG A 32 6.74 -17.31 13.45
C ARG A 32 7.97 -18.07 12.97
N LEU A 33 8.35 -19.16 13.63
CA LEU A 33 9.50 -19.99 13.27
C LEU A 33 9.19 -21.07 12.22
N GLY A 34 7.95 -21.15 11.72
CA GLY A 34 7.55 -22.13 10.70
C GLY A 34 7.31 -23.56 11.22
N PHE A 35 7.21 -23.74 12.54
CA PHE A 35 6.93 -25.01 13.23
C PHE A 35 5.45 -25.16 13.61
N GLN A 36 4.53 -24.63 12.81
CA GLN A 36 3.08 -24.66 13.08
C GLN A 36 2.55 -26.07 13.34
N LYS A 37 3.20 -27.09 12.77
CA LYS A 37 2.83 -28.50 12.94
C LYS A 37 3.28 -29.12 14.27
N THR A 38 4.01 -28.40 15.11
CA THR A 38 4.47 -28.89 16.42
C THR A 38 3.39 -28.74 17.51
N CYS A 39 2.41 -27.84 17.33
CA CYS A 39 1.33 -27.58 18.29
C CYS A 39 -0.01 -28.22 17.91
N ILE A 40 -0.01 -29.28 17.10
CA ILE A 40 -1.22 -29.95 16.56
C ILE A 40 -2.04 -30.66 17.65
N CYS A 41 -1.48 -30.91 18.83
CA CYS A 41 -2.14 -31.62 19.93
C CYS A 41 -3.34 -30.89 20.56
N ASN A 42 -3.65 -29.65 20.15
CA ASN A 42 -4.80 -28.88 20.65
C ASN A 42 -6.03 -28.88 19.72
N ILE A 43 -6.09 -29.77 18.72
CA ILE A 43 -7.30 -29.98 17.90
C ILE A 43 -8.35 -30.71 18.76
N GLY A 44 -9.11 -29.97 19.56
CA GLY A 44 -10.19 -30.54 20.38
C GLY A 44 -10.93 -29.58 21.30
N ALA A 45 -10.37 -28.42 21.64
CA ALA A 45 -11.08 -27.37 22.35
C ALA A 45 -11.56 -26.32 21.34
N MET A 46 -12.86 -26.31 21.05
CA MET A 46 -13.54 -25.15 20.50
C MET A 46 -13.19 -23.95 21.39
N VAL A 47 -12.35 -23.06 20.88
CA VAL A 47 -12.19 -21.73 21.46
C VAL A 47 -13.53 -21.06 21.26
N ASN A 48 -14.33 -21.01 22.34
CA ASN A 48 -15.36 -19.99 22.47
C ASN A 48 -14.61 -18.67 22.31
N GLN A 49 -14.74 -18.08 21.13
CA GLN A 49 -14.37 -16.71 20.89
C GLN A 49 -15.28 -15.89 21.81
N ALA A 50 -14.78 -15.59 23.02
CA ALA A 50 -15.14 -14.32 23.62
C ALA A 50 -14.76 -13.28 22.56
N GLU A 51 -15.75 -12.59 22.02
CA GLU A 51 -15.55 -11.46 21.15
C GLU A 51 -14.73 -10.42 21.92
N GLU A 52 -13.40 -10.50 21.80
CA GLU A 52 -12.59 -9.31 21.82
C GLU A 52 -13.19 -8.37 20.77
N PRO A 53 -13.37 -7.07 21.06
CA PRO A 53 -13.89 -6.16 20.07
C PRO A 53 -12.97 -6.25 18.86
N ALA A 54 -13.53 -6.77 17.78
CA ALA A 54 -12.90 -6.90 16.51
C ALA A 54 -12.20 -5.58 16.15
N ASN A 55 -10.88 -5.50 16.29
CA ASN A 55 -10.10 -4.52 15.54
C ASN A 55 -9.94 -5.06 14.11
N THR A 56 -11.07 -5.36 13.47
CA THR A 56 -11.19 -5.71 12.06
C THR A 56 -11.20 -4.41 11.27
N ASN A 57 -10.36 -4.31 10.23
CA ASN A 57 -10.26 -3.19 9.28
C ASN A 57 -9.28 -2.06 9.57
N LYS A 58 -8.09 -2.27 10.13
CA LYS A 58 -7.15 -1.14 10.08
C LYS A 58 -6.59 -0.88 8.69
N TYR A 59 -6.12 -1.87 7.92
CA TYR A 59 -5.67 -1.65 6.54
C TYR A 59 -5.80 -2.91 5.65
N LYS A 60 -6.94 -3.07 4.97
CA LYS A 60 -7.34 -4.30 4.26
C LYS A 60 -6.61 -4.48 2.92
N TRP A 61 -6.33 -3.38 2.23
CA TRP A 61 -5.89 -3.43 0.83
C TRP A 61 -4.43 -3.02 0.65
N SER A 62 -3.92 -2.11 1.49
CA SER A 62 -2.54 -1.63 1.51
C SER A 62 -1.50 -2.75 1.64
N HIS A 63 -1.86 -3.83 2.36
CA HIS A 63 -1.04 -5.02 2.57
C HIS A 63 -1.51 -6.26 1.80
N SER A 64 -2.54 -6.12 0.97
CA SER A 64 -2.95 -7.18 0.04
C SER A 64 -1.90 -7.38 -1.06
N GLU A 65 -2.02 -8.46 -1.85
CA GLU A 65 -1.15 -8.66 -3.02
C GLU A 65 -1.16 -7.46 -3.96
N PHE A 66 -2.34 -6.85 -4.17
CA PHE A 66 -2.51 -5.62 -4.94
C PHE A 66 -1.72 -4.44 -4.36
N GLY A 67 -1.90 -4.12 -3.06
CA GLY A 67 -1.22 -3.01 -2.41
C GLY A 67 0.29 -3.20 -2.33
N ASN A 68 0.75 -4.43 -2.05
CA ASN A 68 2.17 -4.76 -1.98
C ASN A 68 2.84 -4.73 -3.36
N LEU A 69 2.15 -5.15 -4.43
CA LEU A 69 2.67 -5.08 -5.80
C LEU A 69 2.94 -3.63 -6.20
N ILE A 70 2.00 -2.73 -5.93
CA ILE A 70 2.19 -1.28 -6.17
C ILE A 70 3.34 -0.75 -5.33
N ALA A 71 3.33 -1.00 -4.02
CA ALA A 71 4.36 -0.51 -3.11
C ALA A 71 5.77 -0.98 -3.52
N LYS A 72 5.90 -2.22 -3.99
CA LYS A 72 7.17 -2.77 -4.48
C LYS A 72 7.74 -1.97 -5.64
N GLU A 73 6.93 -1.65 -6.64
CA GLU A 73 7.40 -0.95 -7.85
C GLU A 73 7.53 0.56 -7.65
N GLU A 74 6.70 1.16 -6.79
CA GLU A 74 6.75 2.59 -6.51
C GLU A 74 7.88 2.98 -5.54
N SER A 75 8.19 2.11 -4.57
CA SER A 75 9.10 2.47 -3.47
C SER A 75 10.03 1.36 -3.00
N GLY A 76 9.98 0.16 -3.58
CA GLY A 76 10.61 -1.02 -2.99
C GLY A 76 10.00 -1.37 -1.63
N ASN A 77 8.71 -1.05 -1.43
CA ASN A 77 7.98 -1.20 -0.17
C ASN A 77 8.54 -0.34 1.00
N ASN A 78 9.19 0.78 0.69
CA ASN A 78 9.84 1.63 1.68
C ASN A 78 9.02 2.90 1.97
N TYR A 79 8.53 3.00 3.21
CA TYR A 79 7.77 4.15 3.69
C TYR A 79 8.57 5.46 3.84
N ASN A 80 9.91 5.38 3.79
CA ASN A 80 10.80 6.54 3.92
C ASN A 80 11.37 7.04 2.60
N ILE A 81 11.14 6.33 1.49
CA ILE A 81 11.75 6.72 0.22
C ILE A 81 11.01 7.91 -0.38
N CYS A 82 11.78 8.86 -0.88
CA CYS A 82 11.27 10.00 -1.61
C CYS A 82 11.98 10.08 -2.97
N ASN A 83 11.45 10.91 -3.86
CA ASN A 83 12.18 11.32 -5.06
C ASN A 83 12.20 12.84 -5.18
N GLN A 84 13.04 13.36 -6.06
CA GLN A 84 13.08 14.77 -6.45
C GLN A 84 13.16 14.84 -7.98
N THR A 85 12.53 15.86 -8.57
CA THR A 85 12.55 16.10 -10.02
C THR A 85 13.27 17.39 -10.41
N LYS A 86 13.53 18.29 -9.45
CA LYS A 86 14.34 19.50 -9.65
C LYS A 86 15.79 19.12 -9.94
N GLY A 87 16.26 19.40 -11.15
CA GLY A 87 17.60 19.03 -11.59
C GLY A 87 17.73 17.56 -12.02
N GLY A 88 16.62 16.92 -12.39
CA GLY A 88 16.56 15.51 -12.83
C GLY A 88 15.95 14.60 -11.76
N LEU A 89 15.54 13.40 -12.18
CA LEU A 89 14.98 12.40 -11.28
C LEU A 89 16.08 11.85 -10.36
N LYS A 90 15.88 11.99 -9.04
CA LYS A 90 16.81 11.50 -8.01
C LYS A 90 16.03 10.83 -6.89
N VAL A 91 16.53 9.69 -6.42
CA VAL A 91 16.02 9.01 -5.23
C VAL A 91 16.60 9.70 -3.99
N ILE A 92 15.74 9.93 -2.99
CA ILE A 92 16.08 10.56 -1.72
C ILE A 92 15.72 9.57 -0.61
N SER A 93 16.74 9.08 0.12
CA SER A 93 16.57 8.05 1.16
C SER A 93 17.04 8.49 2.56
N ASN A 94 17.53 9.72 2.70
CA ASN A 94 18.02 10.28 3.96
C ASN A 94 16.92 10.97 4.80
N ILE A 95 15.68 11.00 4.33
CA ILE A 95 14.53 11.55 5.06
C ILE A 95 13.80 10.41 5.75
N LYS A 96 13.62 10.52 7.07
CA LYS A 96 12.78 9.61 7.84
C LYS A 96 11.32 10.08 7.80
N VAL A 97 10.64 9.83 6.68
CA VAL A 97 9.24 10.21 6.45
C VAL A 97 8.34 9.76 7.61
N ILE A 98 8.50 8.53 8.11
CA ILE A 98 7.64 7.98 9.17
C ILE A 98 7.81 8.67 10.54
N GLU A 99 8.89 9.41 10.74
CA GLU A 99 9.18 10.20 11.95
C GLU A 99 8.96 11.70 11.69
N THR A 100 8.43 12.09 10.53
CA THR A 100 8.27 13.49 10.12
C THR A 100 6.80 13.86 10.01
N SER A 101 6.42 15.02 10.56
CA SER A 101 5.05 15.54 10.45
C SER A 101 4.63 15.84 9.02
N ILE A 102 3.34 15.64 8.75
CA ILE A 102 2.70 15.96 7.46
C ILE A 102 3.03 17.41 7.04
N LYS A 103 2.92 18.37 7.96
CA LYS A 103 3.20 19.80 7.72
C LYS A 103 4.62 20.03 7.21
N VAL A 104 5.60 19.34 7.79
CA VAL A 104 7.01 19.46 7.37
C VAL A 104 7.20 18.86 5.97
N LEU A 105 6.57 17.73 5.67
CA LEU A 105 6.65 17.09 4.36
C LEU A 105 5.96 17.92 3.26
N GLN A 106 4.80 18.53 3.55
CA GLN A 106 4.14 19.48 2.64
C GLN A 106 5.05 20.66 2.33
N LYS A 107 5.75 21.21 3.34
CA LYS A 107 6.72 22.28 3.12
C LYS A 107 7.87 21.82 2.20
N LYS A 108 8.44 20.64 2.43
CA LYS A 108 9.51 20.08 1.57
C LYS A 108 9.04 19.89 0.12
N GLN A 109 7.79 19.47 -0.09
CA GLN A 109 7.19 19.39 -1.42
C GLN A 109 7.00 20.78 -2.06
N GLY A 110 6.55 21.76 -1.28
CA GLY A 110 6.41 23.16 -1.72
C GLY A 110 7.74 23.81 -2.12
N ASP A 111 8.79 23.54 -1.34
CA ASP A 111 10.16 24.03 -1.59
C ASP A 111 10.87 23.27 -2.73
N ARG A 112 10.25 22.18 -3.22
CA ARG A 112 10.78 21.24 -4.21
C ARG A 112 12.04 20.50 -3.76
N ASP A 113 12.20 20.32 -2.45
CA ASP A 113 13.23 19.45 -1.86
C ASP A 113 12.95 17.98 -2.18
N VAL A 114 11.67 17.61 -2.15
CA VAL A 114 11.15 16.31 -2.59
C VAL A 114 9.94 16.53 -3.48
N PHE A 115 9.64 15.56 -4.33
CA PHE A 115 8.48 15.56 -5.21
C PHE A 115 7.48 14.50 -4.77
N ALA A 116 7.81 13.21 -4.88
CA ALA A 116 6.97 12.13 -4.38
C ALA A 116 7.54 11.55 -3.06
N ILE A 117 6.64 11.17 -2.13
CA ILE A 117 7.02 10.70 -0.80
C ILE A 117 6.38 9.35 -0.46
N GLY A 118 7.14 8.53 0.24
CA GLY A 118 6.66 7.34 0.92
C GLY A 118 6.36 6.15 0.02
N ARG A 119 5.71 5.15 0.64
CA ARG A 119 5.48 3.81 0.10
C ARG A 119 4.72 3.81 -1.23
N TYR A 120 3.85 4.80 -1.40
CA TYR A 120 2.95 4.95 -2.54
C TYR A 120 3.26 6.17 -3.41
N GLN A 121 4.43 6.79 -3.23
CA GLN A 121 4.92 7.93 -4.00
C GLN A 121 3.88 9.07 -4.12
N LEU A 122 3.38 9.56 -2.99
CA LEU A 122 2.41 10.63 -2.92
C LEU A 122 3.03 11.94 -3.46
N ILE A 123 2.59 12.39 -4.64
CA ILE A 123 2.97 13.69 -5.21
C ILE A 123 2.22 14.85 -4.52
N PRO A 124 2.64 16.12 -4.67
CA PRO A 124 2.11 17.22 -3.87
C PRO A 124 0.58 17.38 -3.95
N ASP A 125 0.03 17.36 -5.17
CA ASP A 125 -1.41 17.52 -5.39
C ASP A 125 -2.21 16.38 -4.75
N THR A 126 -1.73 15.13 -4.91
CA THR A 126 -2.36 13.95 -4.33
C THR A 126 -2.27 13.97 -2.80
N PHE A 127 -1.12 14.34 -2.24
CA PHE A 127 -0.90 14.35 -0.80
C PHE A 127 -1.80 15.38 -0.11
N ASN A 128 -1.86 16.60 -0.65
CA ASN A 128 -2.70 17.67 -0.12
C ASN A 128 -4.19 17.33 -0.21
N ALA A 129 -4.62 16.72 -1.31
CA ALA A 129 -6.00 16.29 -1.48
C ALA A 129 -6.37 15.13 -0.53
N ALA A 130 -5.44 14.21 -0.24
CA ALA A 130 -5.65 13.16 0.75
C ALA A 130 -5.84 13.72 2.17
N ILE A 131 -4.96 14.63 2.59
CA ILE A 131 -5.04 15.31 3.89
C ILE A 131 -6.39 16.01 4.06
N SER A 132 -6.80 16.76 3.02
CA SER A 132 -8.07 17.49 3.03
C SER A 132 -9.27 16.55 3.05
N SER A 133 -9.25 15.49 2.23
CA SER A 133 -10.36 14.54 2.10
C SER A 133 -10.56 13.68 3.35
N LEU A 134 -9.48 13.35 4.05
CA LEU A 134 -9.51 12.49 5.23
C LEU A 134 -9.48 13.28 6.54
N ASN A 135 -9.46 14.62 6.47
CA ASN A 135 -9.35 15.53 7.61
C ASN A 135 -8.20 15.14 8.56
N LEU A 136 -7.00 14.90 8.00
CA LEU A 136 -5.83 14.49 8.77
C LEU A 136 -5.22 15.68 9.50
N ASP A 137 -4.76 15.48 10.74
CA ASP A 137 -4.00 16.50 11.46
C ASP A 137 -2.60 16.63 10.85
N VAL A 138 -2.28 17.82 10.34
CA VAL A 138 -0.98 18.08 9.72
C VAL A 138 0.19 18.04 10.72
N ASN A 139 -0.10 18.08 12.03
CA ASN A 139 0.92 17.94 13.07
C ASN A 139 1.29 16.48 13.35
N ASP A 140 0.45 15.52 12.92
CA ASP A 140 0.76 14.10 13.02
C ASP A 140 1.88 13.71 12.06
N ASN A 141 2.63 12.66 12.44
CA ASN A 141 3.64 12.05 11.58
C ASN A 141 3.01 11.32 10.40
N LEU A 142 3.67 11.37 9.24
CA LEU A 142 3.32 10.52 8.10
C LEU A 142 3.91 9.10 8.30
N ASP A 143 3.54 8.47 9.40
CA ASP A 143 3.96 7.13 9.77
C ASP A 143 3.39 6.06 8.81
N LYS A 144 3.69 4.78 9.09
CA LYS A 144 3.26 3.68 8.22
C LYS A 144 1.74 3.59 8.13
N ASP A 145 1.09 3.61 9.28
CA ASP A 145 -0.36 3.56 9.44
C ASP A 145 -1.05 4.72 8.70
N MET A 146 -0.47 5.92 8.74
CA MET A 146 -1.00 7.08 8.03
C MET A 146 -0.87 6.94 6.51
N GLN A 147 0.26 6.42 6.01
CA GLN A 147 0.44 6.16 4.58
C GLN A 147 -0.51 5.06 4.09
N ASP A 148 -0.68 3.99 4.87
CA ASP A 148 -1.59 2.90 4.54
C ASP A 148 -3.06 3.36 4.60
N LYS A 149 -3.41 4.26 5.54
CA LYS A 149 -4.72 4.92 5.59
C LYS A 149 -4.99 5.74 4.34
N ILE A 150 -4.01 6.51 3.88
CA ILE A 150 -4.14 7.30 2.65
C ILE A 150 -4.35 6.37 1.45
N PHE A 151 -3.66 5.23 1.40
CA PHE A 151 -3.86 4.25 0.33
C PHE A 151 -5.29 3.70 0.33
N ASP A 152 -5.74 3.13 1.46
CA ASP A 152 -7.03 2.45 1.56
C ASP A 152 -8.22 3.41 1.48
N GLU A 153 -8.19 4.52 2.23
CA GLU A 153 -9.34 5.40 2.39
C GLU A 153 -9.39 6.53 1.37
N TYR A 154 -8.27 6.91 0.76
CA TYR A 154 -8.24 7.99 -0.21
C TYR A 154 -7.90 7.53 -1.62
N LEU A 155 -6.73 6.93 -1.85
CA LEU A 155 -6.26 6.63 -3.21
C LEU A 155 -7.22 5.69 -3.95
N ILE A 156 -7.57 4.56 -3.33
CA ILE A 156 -8.38 3.52 -3.98
C ILE A 156 -9.89 3.73 -3.80
N LYS A 157 -10.30 4.50 -2.79
CA LYS A 157 -11.71 4.67 -2.42
C LYS A 157 -12.31 5.99 -2.89
N VAL A 158 -11.62 7.11 -2.64
CA VAL A 158 -12.09 8.46 -3.01
C VAL A 158 -11.58 8.88 -4.39
N LYS A 159 -10.27 8.82 -4.60
CA LYS A 159 -9.64 9.33 -5.83
C LYS A 159 -9.88 8.40 -7.03
N ARG A 160 -9.82 7.08 -6.81
CA ARG A 160 -10.02 6.04 -7.84
C ARG A 160 -11.11 5.04 -7.46
N PRO A 161 -12.38 5.47 -7.31
CA PRO A 161 -13.46 4.66 -6.73
C PRO A 161 -13.74 3.36 -7.50
N LYS A 162 -13.35 3.25 -8.77
CA LYS A 162 -13.45 2.02 -9.56
C LYS A 162 -12.63 0.87 -8.97
N ILE A 163 -11.55 1.16 -8.25
CA ILE A 163 -10.71 0.15 -7.60
C ILE A 163 -11.49 -0.48 -6.45
N ILE A 164 -11.96 0.33 -5.49
CA ILE A 164 -12.72 -0.20 -4.35
C ILE A 164 -14.05 -0.84 -4.78
N ALA A 165 -14.71 -0.29 -5.81
CA ALA A 165 -15.93 -0.86 -6.36
C ALA A 165 -15.72 -2.31 -6.87
N TYR A 166 -14.53 -2.61 -7.42
CA TYR A 166 -14.16 -3.98 -7.75
C TYR A 166 -13.80 -4.79 -6.51
N LEU A 167 -12.94 -4.28 -5.62
CA LEU A 167 -12.42 -5.05 -4.48
C LEU A 167 -13.53 -5.45 -3.49
N GLU A 168 -14.48 -4.55 -3.22
CA GLU A 168 -15.52 -4.74 -2.20
C GLU A 168 -16.92 -4.95 -2.79
N GLY A 169 -17.13 -4.64 -4.07
CA GLY A 169 -18.44 -4.64 -4.70
C GLY A 169 -18.50 -5.45 -5.99
N ASN A 170 -19.39 -4.98 -6.88
CA ASN A 170 -19.69 -5.61 -8.17
C ASN A 170 -19.05 -4.87 -9.35
N GLY A 171 -18.02 -4.05 -9.11
CA GLY A 171 -17.21 -3.45 -10.16
C GLY A 171 -16.50 -4.51 -11.00
N THR A 172 -16.03 -4.13 -12.19
CA THR A 172 -15.29 -5.02 -13.10
C THR A 172 -13.78 -4.88 -12.88
N VAL A 173 -13.04 -5.96 -13.14
CA VAL A 173 -11.59 -5.97 -12.94
C VAL A 173 -10.90 -5.01 -13.91
N GLU A 174 -11.40 -4.90 -15.14
CA GLU A 174 -10.86 -4.04 -16.20
C GLU A 174 -10.95 -2.55 -15.83
N ASP A 175 -12.03 -2.15 -15.15
CA ASP A 175 -12.21 -0.78 -14.67
C ASP A 175 -11.25 -0.46 -13.51
N ALA A 176 -11.04 -1.41 -12.60
CA ALA A 176 -10.09 -1.28 -11.51
C ALA A 176 -8.65 -1.23 -12.02
N MET A 177 -8.28 -2.09 -12.97
CA MET A 177 -6.96 -2.09 -13.61
C MET A 177 -6.67 -0.75 -14.28
N TYR A 178 -7.62 -0.24 -15.07
CA TYR A 178 -7.45 1.03 -15.74
C TYR A 178 -7.36 2.21 -14.76
N ALA A 179 -8.21 2.23 -13.71
CA ALA A 179 -8.13 3.25 -12.66
C ALA A 179 -6.80 3.20 -11.88
N THR A 180 -6.26 2.00 -11.66
CA THR A 180 -4.93 1.80 -11.04
C THR A 180 -3.83 2.41 -11.92
N ALA A 181 -3.85 2.13 -13.23
CA ALA A 181 -2.87 2.68 -14.18
C ALA A 181 -2.93 4.22 -14.31
N GLN A 182 -4.07 4.83 -14.00
CA GLN A 182 -4.20 6.29 -13.93
C GLN A 182 -3.63 6.89 -12.65
N GLU A 183 -3.41 6.10 -11.61
CA GLU A 183 -2.87 6.56 -10.33
C GLU A 183 -1.36 6.34 -10.24
N TRP A 184 -0.90 5.16 -10.65
CA TRP A 184 0.50 4.76 -10.56
C TRP A 184 1.09 4.53 -11.94
N ALA A 185 2.13 5.30 -12.27
CA ALA A 185 2.75 5.26 -13.59
C ALA A 185 3.44 3.92 -13.88
N SER A 186 3.82 3.17 -12.84
CA SER A 186 4.38 1.83 -12.94
C SER A 186 3.39 0.80 -13.48
N VAL A 187 2.08 1.08 -13.48
CA VAL A 187 1.07 0.14 -13.95
C VAL A 187 0.75 0.32 -15.43
N GLY A 188 0.90 -0.76 -16.19
CA GLY A 188 0.65 -0.82 -17.62
C GLY A 188 -0.84 -0.80 -17.97
N VAL A 189 -1.17 -0.09 -19.04
CA VAL A 189 -2.53 0.06 -19.55
C VAL A 189 -2.85 -1.05 -20.57
N GLU A 190 -4.06 -1.60 -20.51
CA GLU A 190 -4.53 -2.59 -21.48
C GLU A 190 -4.57 -2.02 -22.91
N LYS A 191 -4.26 -2.87 -23.89
CA LYS A 191 -4.29 -2.51 -25.31
C LYS A 191 -5.65 -1.92 -25.69
N GLY A 192 -5.62 -0.80 -26.42
CA GLY A 192 -6.81 -0.13 -26.92
C GLY A 192 -7.50 0.80 -25.92
N LYS A 193 -7.10 0.84 -24.64
CA LYS A 193 -7.56 1.86 -23.70
C LYS A 193 -6.87 3.20 -24.00
N ARG A 194 -7.56 4.31 -23.69
CA ARG A 194 -7.00 5.65 -23.85
C ARG A 194 -5.86 5.88 -22.85
N ILE A 195 -4.79 6.54 -23.28
CA ILE A 195 -3.73 7.02 -22.40
C ILE A 195 -3.68 8.55 -22.43
N SER A 196 -2.86 9.18 -21.57
CA SER A 196 -2.72 10.63 -21.52
C SER A 196 -2.55 11.24 -22.92
N ASP A 197 -3.23 12.35 -23.19
CA ASP A 197 -3.13 12.99 -24.51
C ASP A 197 -1.77 13.64 -24.71
N LYS A 198 -1.29 13.65 -25.96
CA LYS A 198 -0.09 14.41 -26.32
C LYS A 198 -0.50 15.85 -26.66
N LYS A 199 -0.11 16.79 -25.81
CA LYS A 199 -0.28 18.22 -26.06
C LYS A 199 0.85 18.71 -26.97
N ILE A 200 0.50 19.20 -28.15
CA ILE A 200 1.44 19.90 -29.03
C ILE A 200 1.43 21.36 -28.63
N LYS A 201 2.62 21.91 -28.38
CA LYS A 201 2.81 23.29 -27.98
C LYS A 201 3.54 24.05 -29.09
N ASP A 202 3.19 25.31 -29.27
CA ASP A 202 3.97 26.21 -30.11
C ASP A 202 5.30 26.59 -29.42
N LYS A 203 6.11 27.40 -30.11
CA LYS A 203 7.38 27.94 -29.61
C LYS A 203 7.25 28.75 -28.31
N ASN A 204 6.05 29.24 -27.99
CA ASN A 204 5.76 30.02 -26.79
C ASN A 204 5.18 29.14 -25.65
N GLY A 205 5.09 27.82 -25.85
CA GLY A 205 4.57 26.88 -24.87
C GLY A 205 3.03 26.81 -24.82
N LYS A 206 2.31 27.52 -25.70
CA LYS A 206 0.85 27.48 -25.77
C LYS A 206 0.42 26.19 -26.46
N VAL A 207 -0.56 25.49 -25.87
CA VAL A 207 -1.12 24.28 -26.48
C VAL A 207 -1.89 24.66 -27.75
N VAL A 208 -1.45 24.13 -28.89
CA VAL A 208 -2.04 24.37 -30.21
C VAL A 208 -2.86 23.18 -30.71
N SER A 209 -2.55 21.97 -30.25
CA SER A 209 -3.37 20.80 -30.53
C SER A 209 -3.22 19.72 -29.47
N VAL A 210 -4.20 18.82 -29.41
CA VAL A 210 -4.24 17.70 -28.47
C VAL A 210 -4.48 16.43 -29.26
N ILE A 211 -3.51 15.51 -29.22
CA ILE A 211 -3.59 14.23 -29.91
C ILE A 211 -4.04 13.18 -28.89
N LYS A 212 -5.21 12.59 -29.14
CA LYS A 212 -5.70 11.44 -28.37
C LYS A 212 -4.81 10.24 -28.66
N ARG A 213 -4.46 9.49 -27.61
CA ARG A 213 -3.58 8.33 -27.71
C ARG A 213 -4.22 7.11 -27.07
N TYR A 214 -3.84 5.95 -27.59
CA TYR A 214 -4.31 4.66 -27.12
C TYR A 214 -3.12 3.76 -26.86
N ALA A 215 -3.23 2.97 -25.80
CA ALA A 215 -2.24 1.98 -25.40
C ALA A 215 -2.07 0.92 -26.50
N LYS A 216 -0.82 0.60 -26.87
CA LYS A 216 -0.49 -0.58 -27.67
C LYS A 216 -0.55 -1.86 -26.82
N GLY A 217 -0.53 -1.72 -25.50
CA GLY A 217 -0.59 -2.78 -24.51
C GLY A 217 0.63 -2.76 -23.61
N GLY A 218 0.40 -2.51 -22.32
CA GLY A 218 1.40 -2.60 -21.27
C GLY A 218 2.22 -1.35 -21.03
N GLU A 219 2.03 -0.26 -21.78
CA GLU A 219 2.69 1.02 -21.46
C GLU A 219 1.99 1.78 -20.33
N SER A 220 2.73 2.67 -19.65
CA SER A 220 2.17 3.57 -18.65
C SER A 220 1.05 4.45 -19.23
N TYR A 221 0.06 4.82 -18.42
CA TYR A 221 -0.92 5.84 -18.78
C TYR A 221 -0.27 7.18 -19.18
N TYR A 222 0.90 7.45 -18.63
CA TYR A 222 1.68 8.67 -18.88
C TYR A 222 2.76 8.49 -19.96
N ALA A 223 2.78 7.37 -20.67
CA ALA A 223 3.82 7.07 -21.66
C ALA A 223 4.00 8.20 -22.68
N GLY A 224 5.24 8.42 -23.11
CA GLY A 224 5.61 9.44 -24.11
C GLY A 224 5.84 10.85 -23.57
N ASP A 225 5.90 11.01 -22.24
CA ASP A 225 6.38 12.23 -21.58
C ASP A 225 7.92 12.25 -21.36
N GLY A 226 8.59 11.15 -21.69
CA GLY A 226 10.05 10.99 -21.56
C GLY A 226 10.52 10.51 -20.19
N PHE A 227 9.62 10.39 -19.21
CA PHE A 227 9.96 10.04 -17.82
C PHE A 227 9.25 8.77 -17.36
N ASN A 228 7.96 8.60 -17.67
CA ASN A 228 7.16 7.52 -17.12
C ASN A 228 7.26 6.23 -17.94
N LYS A 229 7.52 5.13 -17.23
CA LYS A 229 7.55 3.76 -17.76
C LYS A 229 6.79 2.83 -16.80
N SER A 230 6.12 1.85 -17.38
CA SER A 230 5.44 0.79 -16.63
C SER A 230 6.43 -0.34 -16.31
N HIS A 231 6.22 -0.94 -15.14
CA HIS A 231 6.96 -2.09 -14.63
C HIS A 231 6.02 -3.25 -14.24
N ILE A 232 4.72 -2.95 -14.07
CA ILE A 232 3.65 -3.92 -13.83
C ILE A 232 2.85 -4.09 -15.11
N SER A 233 2.82 -5.30 -15.66
CA SER A 233 2.00 -5.62 -16.82
C SER A 233 0.49 -5.64 -16.48
N PRO A 234 -0.40 -5.47 -17.48
CA PRO A 234 -1.84 -5.61 -17.27
C PRO A 234 -2.25 -6.94 -16.63
N GLU A 235 -1.58 -8.04 -17.00
CA GLU A 235 -1.89 -9.35 -16.42
C GLU A 235 -1.48 -9.46 -14.95
N GLN A 236 -0.31 -8.94 -14.58
CA GLN A 236 0.13 -8.92 -13.17
C GLN A 236 -0.84 -8.14 -12.29
N ILE A 237 -1.25 -6.95 -12.72
CA ILE A 237 -2.17 -6.14 -11.91
C ILE A 237 -3.57 -6.76 -11.85
N LYS A 238 -4.03 -7.40 -12.94
CA LYS A 238 -5.29 -8.15 -12.97
C LYS A 238 -5.28 -9.26 -11.92
N GLN A 239 -4.24 -10.08 -11.91
CA GLN A 239 -4.14 -11.21 -10.98
C GLN A 239 -4.03 -10.73 -9.54
N ALA A 240 -3.25 -9.68 -9.27
CA ALA A 240 -3.11 -9.11 -7.94
C ALA A 240 -4.44 -8.57 -7.39
N LEU A 241 -5.26 -7.93 -8.24
CA LEU A 241 -6.61 -7.47 -7.88
C LEU A 241 -7.55 -8.66 -7.58
N ILE A 242 -7.55 -9.69 -8.43
CA ILE A 242 -8.37 -10.90 -8.23
C ILE A 242 -8.00 -11.60 -6.92
N ASN A 243 -6.71 -11.79 -6.68
CA ASN A 243 -6.19 -12.44 -5.48
C ASN A 243 -6.51 -11.62 -4.23
N ALA A 244 -6.29 -10.31 -4.28
CA ALA A 244 -6.64 -9.41 -3.19
C ALA A 244 -8.12 -9.53 -2.84
N LYS A 245 -9.02 -9.47 -3.83
CA LYS A 245 -10.46 -9.62 -3.64
C LYS A 245 -10.82 -10.97 -3.02
N ASN A 246 -10.28 -12.07 -3.54
CA ASN A 246 -10.62 -13.42 -3.09
C ASN A 246 -10.09 -13.74 -1.68
N ALA A 247 -8.93 -13.21 -1.29
CA ALA A 247 -8.37 -13.38 0.04
C ALA A 247 -9.15 -12.64 1.14
N ASN A 248 -10.07 -11.77 0.74
CA ASN A 248 -10.78 -10.80 1.58
C ASN A 248 -12.31 -10.96 1.55
N LYS A 249 -12.78 -12.09 0.97
CA LYS A 249 -14.15 -12.60 1.03
C LYS A 249 -14.28 -13.57 2.19
#